data_AF-A0A812PL98-F1
#
_entry.id   AF-A0A812PL98-F1
#
_cell.length_a   1.000
_cell.length_b   1.000
_cell.length_c   1.000
_cell.angle_alpha   90.00
_cell.angle_beta   90.00
_cell.angle_gamma   90.00
#
_symmetry.space_group_name_H-M   'P 1'
#
loop_
_entity.id
_entity.type
_entity.pdbx_description
1 polymer ?
#
loop_
_entity_poly.entity_id
_entity_poly.type
_entity_poly.pdbx_seq_one_letter_code
_entity_poly.pdbx_strand_id
1 'polypeptide(L)'
;VFLHYQQIILEKERRKHGNDWMQAYWMPTEADKGTIALRRWLDKNGGIAWSPGVDTDMAAMPDKHLLFDTYKTHTSQCTSCQKALRWTNRLNKVFKYSALACVSAGIVGTVSWPLVASGAALGGATLATEKVRKMFYEVPFHHQDND
;
A
#
# COMPACT_ATOMS: atom_id res chain seq x y z
N VAL A 1 -7.82 13.04 -1.40
CA VAL A 1 -8.46 11.71 -1.25
C VAL A 1 -8.21 11.10 0.14
N PHE A 2 -6.97 11.06 0.64
CA PHE A 2 -6.67 10.57 2.01
C PHE A 2 -7.43 11.30 3.14
N LEU A 3 -7.49 12.64 3.10
CA LEU A 3 -8.19 13.43 4.12
C LEU A 3 -9.71 13.14 4.17
N HIS A 4 -10.34 12.89 3.02
CA HIS A 4 -11.76 12.55 2.95
C HIS A 4 -12.03 11.16 3.57
N TYR A 5 -11.18 10.18 3.26
CA TYR A 5 -11.24 8.84 3.86
C TYR A 5 -11.06 8.89 5.39
N GLN A 6 -10.10 9.69 5.86
CA GLN A 6 -9.89 9.93 7.29
C GLN A 6 -11.10 10.62 7.94
N GLN A 7 -11.75 11.57 7.27
CA GLN A 7 -12.95 12.21 7.79
C GLN A 7 -14.10 11.21 7.97
N ILE A 8 -14.28 10.29 7.01
CA ILE A 8 -15.28 9.20 7.09
C ILE A 8 -15.02 8.28 8.27
N ILE A 9 -13.78 7.86 8.48
CA ILE A 9 -13.45 6.98 9.61
C ILE A 9 -13.66 7.71 10.94
N LEU A 10 -13.25 8.97 11.06
CA LEU A 10 -13.47 9.75 12.30
C LEU A 10 -14.93 9.84 12.67
N GLU A 11 -15.79 10.15 11.71
CA GLU A 11 -17.20 10.28 11.99
C GLU A 11 -17.83 8.94 12.34
N LYS A 12 -17.40 7.84 11.70
CA LYS A 12 -17.84 6.49 12.08
C LYS A 12 -17.42 6.15 13.51
N GLU A 13 -16.17 6.41 13.88
CA GLU A 13 -15.66 6.17 15.24
C GLU A 13 -16.36 7.08 16.28
N ARG A 14 -16.57 8.35 15.94
CA ARG A 14 -17.31 9.30 16.79
C ARG A 14 -18.76 8.86 17.00
N ARG A 15 -19.47 8.45 15.93
CA ARG A 15 -20.86 7.99 16.01
C ARG A 15 -21.01 6.68 16.78
N LYS A 16 -20.04 5.75 16.65
CA LYS A 16 -20.11 4.42 17.30
C LYS A 16 -19.60 4.41 18.74
N HIS A 17 -18.51 5.13 19.01
CA HIS A 17 -17.75 5.02 20.24
C HIS A 17 -17.65 6.34 21.02
N GLY A 18 -18.04 7.48 20.43
CA GLY A 18 -17.87 8.80 21.05
C GLY A 18 -16.41 9.23 21.19
N ASN A 19 -15.49 8.55 20.50
CA ASN A 19 -14.06 8.78 20.61
C ASN A 19 -13.66 10.15 20.06
N ASP A 20 -12.70 10.78 20.74
CA ASP A 20 -12.02 11.98 20.23
C ASP A 20 -11.16 11.64 19.02
N TRP A 21 -10.97 12.59 18.10
CA TRP A 21 -10.15 12.40 16.90
C TRP A 21 -8.70 12.04 17.24
N MET A 22 -8.22 12.48 18.41
CA MET A 22 -6.88 12.20 18.92
C MET A 22 -6.74 10.74 19.42
N GLN A 23 -7.86 10.06 19.70
CA GLN A 23 -7.89 8.62 20.03
C GLN A 23 -8.09 7.76 18.77
N ALA A 24 -8.79 8.31 17.76
CA ALA A 24 -9.05 7.61 16.51
C ALA A 24 -7.81 7.53 15.58
N TYR A 25 -6.85 8.45 15.72
CA TYR A 25 -5.61 8.43 14.93
C TYR A 25 -4.35 8.64 15.75
N TRP A 26 -3.34 7.86 15.40
CA TRP A 26 -1.96 8.04 15.81
C TRP A 26 -1.23 8.89 14.75
N MET A 27 -0.68 10.03 15.15
CA MET A 27 0.09 10.93 14.28
C MET A 27 1.41 11.29 14.96
N PRO A 28 2.39 10.36 14.97
CA PRO A 28 3.62 10.51 15.74
C PRO A 28 4.65 11.41 15.07
N THR A 29 4.47 11.76 13.79
CA THR A 29 5.53 12.39 13.01
C THR A 29 5.57 13.89 13.20
N GLU A 30 6.77 14.47 13.15
CA GLU A 30 6.97 15.92 13.23
C GLU A 30 6.24 16.69 12.12
N ALA A 31 6.08 16.07 10.95
CA ALA A 31 5.34 16.63 9.83
C ALA A 31 3.84 16.82 10.12
N ASP A 32 3.28 16.08 11.08
CA ASP A 32 1.85 16.11 11.42
C ASP A 32 1.49 17.27 12.38
N LYS A 33 2.48 17.94 12.98
CA LYS A 33 2.26 19.01 13.97
C LYS A 33 1.33 20.12 13.47
N GLY A 34 1.43 20.48 12.19
CA GLY A 34 0.56 21.48 11.56
C GLY A 34 -0.91 21.05 11.54
N THR A 35 -1.18 19.79 11.18
CA THR A 35 -2.53 19.21 11.15
C THR A 35 -3.12 19.12 12.57
N ILE A 36 -2.30 18.73 13.56
CA ILE A 36 -2.69 18.70 14.99
C ILE A 36 -3.08 20.11 15.46
N ALA A 37 -2.24 21.11 15.19
CA ALA A 37 -2.48 22.49 15.60
C ALA A 37 -3.76 23.05 14.97
N LEU A 38 -3.98 22.79 13.68
CA LEU A 38 -5.19 23.19 12.96
C LEU A 38 -6.46 22.58 13.58
N ARG A 39 -6.45 21.27 13.86
CA ARG A 39 -7.61 20.60 14.47
C ARG A 39 -7.92 21.12 15.87
N ARG A 40 -6.91 21.27 16.73
CA ARG A 40 -7.07 21.88 18.06
C ARG A 40 -7.64 23.29 17.99
N TRP A 41 -7.20 24.08 17.01
CA TRP A 41 -7.74 25.42 16.79
C TRP A 41 -9.22 25.36 16.37
N LEU A 42 -9.61 24.45 15.48
CA LEU A 42 -11.01 24.24 15.10
C LEU A 42 -11.87 23.82 16.29
N ASP A 43 -11.41 22.87 17.12
CA ASP A 43 -12.12 22.42 18.32
C ASP A 43 -12.37 23.57 19.29
N LYS A 44 -11.37 24.46 19.46
CA LYS A 44 -11.49 25.64 20.34
C LYS A 44 -12.44 26.71 19.80
N ASN A 45 -12.57 26.83 18.48
CA ASN A 45 -13.30 27.95 17.84
C ASN A 45 -14.65 27.52 17.22
N GLY A 46 -15.17 26.34 17.55
CA GLY A 46 -16.52 25.92 17.16
C GLY A 46 -16.62 25.18 15.82
N GLY A 47 -15.51 24.66 15.30
CA GLY A 47 -15.49 23.81 14.11
C GLY A 47 -15.63 24.59 12.79
N ILE A 48 -16.08 23.88 11.74
CA ILE A 48 -16.25 24.43 10.39
C ILE A 48 -17.73 24.79 10.19
N ALA A 49 -18.03 26.07 9.99
CA ALA A 49 -19.37 26.54 9.65
C ALA A 49 -19.63 26.34 8.14
N TRP A 50 -20.32 25.26 7.79
CA TRP A 50 -20.76 25.01 6.42
C TRP A 50 -21.89 25.96 6.01
N SER A 51 -21.95 26.31 4.73
CA SER A 51 -23.06 27.09 4.18
C SER A 51 -24.38 26.34 4.32
N PRO A 52 -25.52 27.03 4.56
CA PRO A 52 -26.84 26.41 4.52
C PRO A 52 -27.06 25.65 3.20
N GLY A 53 -27.62 24.44 3.28
CA GLY A 53 -27.90 23.60 2.11
C GLY A 53 -26.74 22.73 1.62
N VAL A 54 -25.57 22.79 2.26
CA VAL A 54 -24.48 21.82 2.02
C VAL A 54 -24.85 20.51 2.68
N ASP A 55 -24.99 19.45 1.89
CA ASP A 55 -25.09 18.10 2.39
C ASP A 55 -23.76 17.72 3.07
N THR A 56 -23.79 17.57 4.38
CA THR A 56 -22.65 17.12 5.17
C THR A 56 -22.61 15.60 5.31
N ASP A 57 -23.61 14.88 4.80
CA ASP A 57 -23.54 13.43 4.74
C ASP A 57 -22.41 13.00 3.82
N MET A 58 -21.60 12.10 4.35
CA MET A 58 -20.33 11.79 3.73
C MET A 58 -20.55 10.98 2.48
N ALA A 59 -19.99 11.45 1.37
CA ALA A 59 -19.94 10.70 0.12
C ALA A 59 -19.40 9.28 0.36
N ALA A 60 -19.88 8.34 -0.42
CA ALA A 60 -19.44 6.95 -0.35
C ALA A 60 -17.93 6.86 -0.48
N MET A 61 -17.32 6.02 0.35
CA MET A 61 -15.88 5.83 0.39
C MET A 61 -15.41 5.34 -1.00
N PRO A 62 -14.43 6.02 -1.64
CA PRO A 62 -13.89 5.53 -2.89
C PRO A 62 -13.18 4.19 -2.68
N ASP A 63 -13.15 3.36 -3.72
CA ASP A 63 -12.47 2.06 -3.69
C ASP A 63 -11.02 2.20 -3.18
N LYS A 64 -10.68 1.40 -2.16
CA LYS A 64 -9.35 1.39 -1.54
C LYS A 64 -8.26 1.13 -2.58
N HIS A 65 -8.52 0.28 -3.58
CA HIS A 65 -7.56 0.02 -4.65
C HIS A 65 -7.30 1.24 -5.53
N LEU A 66 -8.30 2.09 -5.74
CA LEU A 66 -8.12 3.35 -6.47
C LEU A 66 -7.23 4.32 -5.69
N LEU A 67 -7.35 4.32 -4.35
CA LEU A 67 -6.57 5.20 -3.49
C LEU A 67 -5.08 4.81 -3.45
N PHE A 68 -4.80 3.51 -3.39
CA PHE A 68 -3.43 3.00 -3.28
C PHE A 68 -2.81 2.60 -4.63
N ASP A 69 -3.44 2.96 -5.76
CA ASP A 69 -2.91 2.76 -7.12
C ASP A 69 -1.67 3.63 -7.36
N THR A 70 -0.54 3.11 -6.90
CA THR A 70 0.79 3.72 -7.01
C THR A 70 1.23 3.72 -8.47
N TYR A 71 0.72 2.76 -9.27
CA TYR A 71 1.06 2.70 -10.68
C TYR A 71 0.54 3.92 -11.44
N LYS A 72 -0.75 4.22 -11.30
CA LYS A 72 -1.34 5.39 -11.98
C LYS A 72 -0.80 6.71 -11.43
N THR A 73 -0.65 6.82 -10.12
CA THR A 73 -0.25 8.08 -9.47
C THR A 73 1.23 8.41 -9.62
N HIS A 74 2.10 7.41 -9.79
CA HIS A 74 3.55 7.62 -9.85
C HIS A 74 4.28 6.74 -10.88
N THR A 75 4.21 5.42 -10.76
CA THR A 75 5.06 4.51 -11.57
C THR A 75 4.88 4.72 -13.06
N SER A 76 3.67 5.03 -13.52
CA SER A 76 3.37 5.27 -14.94
C SER A 76 4.03 6.52 -15.51
N GLN A 77 4.33 7.52 -14.68
CA GLN A 77 4.92 8.80 -15.09
C GLN A 77 6.43 8.90 -14.77
N CYS A 78 6.94 7.99 -13.93
CA CYS A 78 8.32 8.00 -13.46
C CYS A 78 9.20 7.00 -14.24
N THR A 79 10.14 7.51 -15.04
CA THR A 79 10.99 6.68 -15.93
C THR A 79 11.88 5.70 -15.17
N SER A 80 12.40 6.09 -14.00
CA SER A 80 13.22 5.23 -13.14
C SER A 80 12.41 4.07 -12.56
N CYS A 81 11.21 4.33 -12.04
CA CYS A 81 10.29 3.32 -11.52
C CYS A 81 9.81 2.37 -12.63
N GLN A 82 9.50 2.89 -13.83
CA GLN A 82 9.18 2.03 -14.97
C GLN A 82 10.36 1.13 -15.37
N LYS A 83 11.59 1.68 -15.38
CA LYS A 83 12.80 0.90 -15.69
C LYS A 83 13.00 -0.20 -14.64
N ALA A 84 12.87 0.13 -13.36
CA ALA A 84 12.94 -0.85 -12.28
C ALA A 84 11.87 -1.94 -12.43
N LEU A 85 10.61 -1.56 -12.67
CA LEU A 85 9.51 -2.52 -12.90
C LEU A 85 9.79 -3.45 -14.10
N ARG A 86 10.33 -2.92 -15.20
CA ARG A 86 10.73 -3.75 -16.36
C ARG A 86 11.81 -4.75 -15.99
N TRP A 87 12.83 -4.35 -15.22
CA TRP A 87 13.88 -5.26 -14.78
C TRP A 87 13.36 -6.31 -13.79
N THR A 88 12.54 -5.91 -12.82
CA THR A 88 11.89 -6.84 -11.88
C THR A 88 11.05 -7.88 -12.62
N ASN A 89 10.28 -7.48 -13.63
CA ASN A 89 9.50 -8.39 -14.46
C ASN A 89 10.38 -9.37 -15.25
N ARG A 90 11.53 -8.92 -15.77
CA ARG A 90 12.47 -9.78 -16.48
C ARG A 90 13.10 -10.81 -15.53
N LEU A 91 13.59 -10.36 -14.37
CA LEU A 91 14.18 -11.23 -13.35
C LEU A 91 13.16 -12.27 -12.85
N ASN A 92 11.93 -11.85 -12.57
CA ASN A 92 10.87 -12.76 -12.15
C ASN A 92 10.63 -13.88 -13.16
N LYS A 93 10.55 -13.54 -14.46
CA LYS A 93 10.41 -14.55 -15.53
C LYS A 93 11.59 -15.50 -15.57
N VAL A 94 12.82 -14.97 -15.51
CA VAL A 94 14.04 -15.78 -15.51
C VAL A 94 14.03 -16.77 -14.36
N PHE A 95 13.80 -16.31 -13.13
CA PHE A 95 13.74 -17.17 -11.94
C PHE A 95 12.62 -18.21 -12.01
N LYS A 96 11.44 -17.81 -12.47
CA LYS A 96 10.29 -18.71 -12.60
C LYS A 96 10.56 -19.84 -13.59
N TYR A 97 11.07 -19.51 -14.78
CA TYR A 97 11.33 -20.51 -15.81
C TYR A 97 12.56 -21.37 -15.47
N SER A 98 13.59 -20.80 -14.85
CA SER A 98 14.74 -21.58 -14.39
C SER A 98 14.36 -22.53 -13.26
N ALA A 99 13.53 -22.11 -12.31
CA ALA A 99 13.01 -22.99 -11.25
C ALA A 99 12.25 -24.18 -11.85
N LEU A 100 11.36 -23.92 -12.81
CA LEU A 100 10.59 -24.96 -13.49
C LEU A 100 11.49 -25.93 -14.27
N ALA A 101 12.53 -25.42 -14.94
CA ALA A 101 13.50 -26.23 -15.67
C ALA A 101 14.29 -27.14 -14.71
N CYS A 102 14.79 -26.62 -13.57
CA CYS A 102 15.52 -27.42 -12.59
C CYS A 102 14.66 -28.54 -11.98
N VAL A 103 13.40 -28.24 -11.64
CA VAL A 103 12.47 -29.23 -11.07
C VAL A 103 12.13 -30.31 -12.09
N SER A 104 11.78 -29.91 -13.33
CA SER A 104 11.45 -30.87 -14.39
C SER A 104 12.63 -31.76 -14.76
N ALA A 105 13.84 -31.21 -14.89
CA ALA A 105 15.05 -31.99 -15.14
C ALA A 105 15.37 -32.98 -14.01
N GLY A 106 15.08 -32.59 -12.76
CA GLY A 106 15.20 -33.45 -11.57
C GLY A 106 14.24 -34.63 -11.59
N ILE A 107 12.99 -34.41 -12.00
CA ILE A 107 11.97 -35.49 -12.14
C ILE A 107 12.41 -36.52 -13.18
N VAL A 108 12.99 -36.08 -14.30
CA VAL A 108 13.49 -36.97 -15.36
C VAL A 108 14.80 -37.66 -14.95
N GLY A 109 15.43 -37.24 -13.85
CA GLY A 109 16.69 -37.84 -13.35
C GLY A 109 17.92 -37.44 -14.16
N THR A 110 17.85 -36.35 -14.94
CA THR A 110 18.93 -35.91 -15.84
C THR A 110 19.96 -35.01 -15.18
N VAL A 111 19.71 -34.55 -13.96
CA VAL A 111 20.56 -33.58 -13.24
C VAL A 111 20.82 -34.02 -11.81
N SER A 112 21.91 -33.53 -11.23
CA SER A 112 22.31 -33.85 -9.86
C SER A 112 21.40 -33.20 -8.82
N TRP A 113 21.28 -33.83 -7.64
CA TRP A 113 20.46 -33.33 -6.52
C TRP A 113 20.78 -31.87 -6.10
N PRO A 114 22.04 -31.40 -6.10
CA PRO A 114 22.34 -29.99 -5.84
C PRO A 114 21.72 -29.02 -6.87
N LEU A 115 21.61 -29.45 -8.13
CA LEU A 115 20.99 -28.65 -9.18
C LEU A 115 19.46 -28.59 -9.04
N VAL A 116 18.85 -29.67 -8.55
CA VAL A 116 17.43 -29.71 -8.18
C VAL A 116 17.16 -28.79 -6.99
N ALA A 117 18.02 -28.82 -5.96
CA ALA A 117 17.92 -27.95 -4.79
C ALA A 117 18.02 -26.45 -5.16
N SER A 118 18.79 -26.11 -6.19
CA SER A 118 18.86 -24.74 -6.74
C SER A 118 17.49 -24.27 -7.29
N GLY A 119 16.64 -25.18 -7.75
CA GLY A 119 15.27 -24.87 -8.17
C GLY A 119 14.42 -24.27 -7.04
N ALA A 120 14.59 -24.72 -5.80
CA ALA A 120 13.90 -24.16 -4.64
C ALA A 120 14.34 -22.72 -4.34
N ALA A 121 15.64 -22.44 -4.44
CA ALA A 121 16.18 -21.09 -4.29
C ALA A 121 15.64 -20.13 -5.35
N LEU A 122 15.56 -20.57 -6.61
CA LEU A 122 14.97 -19.79 -7.71
C LEU A 122 13.46 -19.60 -7.51
N GLY A 123 12.76 -20.58 -6.95
CA GLY A 123 11.38 -20.45 -6.52
C GLY A 123 11.20 -19.36 -5.46
N GLY A 124 12.04 -19.35 -4.42
CA GLY A 124 12.05 -18.29 -3.40
C GLY A 124 12.33 -16.91 -3.98
N ALA A 125 13.29 -16.80 -4.90
CA ALA A 125 13.59 -15.55 -5.61
C ALA A 125 12.42 -15.06 -6.48
N THR A 126 11.63 -15.98 -7.06
CA THR A 126 10.40 -15.64 -7.79
C THR A 126 9.35 -15.02 -6.87
N LEU A 127 9.14 -15.58 -5.67
CA LEU A 127 8.21 -15.02 -4.69
C LEU A 127 8.66 -13.64 -4.18
N ALA A 128 9.96 -13.48 -3.91
CA ALA A 128 10.53 -12.20 -3.50
C ALA A 128 10.35 -11.12 -4.59
N THR A 129 10.65 -11.45 -5.84
CA THR A 129 10.46 -10.52 -6.97
C THR A 129 8.99 -10.21 -7.23
N GLU A 130 8.07 -11.15 -7.04
CA GLU A 130 6.62 -10.90 -7.06
C GLU A 130 6.19 -9.90 -5.98
N LYS A 131 6.70 -10.03 -4.76
CA LYS A 131 6.42 -9.08 -3.68
C LYS A 131 6.92 -7.68 -4.03
N VAL A 132 8.14 -7.57 -4.53
CA VAL A 132 8.70 -6.29 -5.00
C VAL A 132 7.90 -5.72 -6.18
N ARG A 133 7.50 -6.57 -7.13
CA ARG A 133 6.66 -6.19 -8.27
C ARG A 133 5.34 -5.57 -7.81
N LYS A 134 4.68 -6.16 -6.80
CA LYS A 134 3.40 -5.66 -6.25
C LYS A 134 3.50 -4.25 -5.68
N MET A 135 4.63 -3.89 -5.05
CA MET A 135 4.84 -2.54 -4.50
C MET A 135 4.81 -1.43 -5.57
N PHE A 136 5.05 -1.75 -6.85
CA PHE A 136 4.93 -0.77 -7.94
C PHE A 136 3.48 -0.47 -8.34
N TYR A 137 2.52 -1.30 -7.90
CA TYR A 137 1.10 -1.17 -8.20
C TYR A 137 0.31 -0.69 -6.99
N GLU A 138 0.54 -1.32 -5.84
CA GLU A 138 -0.17 -1.01 -4.61
C GLU A 138 0.79 -1.02 -3.44
N VAL A 139 0.83 0.09 -2.70
CA VAL A 139 1.51 0.17 -1.41
C VAL A 139 0.43 0.17 -0.34
N PRO A 140 0.16 -0.98 0.31
CA PRO A 140 -0.81 -1.03 1.39
C PRO A 140 -0.23 -0.23 2.56
N PHE A 141 -0.84 0.90 2.86
CA PHE A 141 -0.43 1.73 3.98
C PHE A 141 -1.31 1.40 5.20
N HIS A 142 -0.68 0.85 6.24
CA HIS A 142 -1.29 0.56 7.53
C HIS A 142 -0.49 1.31 8.60
N HIS A 143 -1.08 2.36 9.19
CA HIS A 143 -0.42 3.17 10.22
C HIS A 143 -0.01 2.37 11.47
N GLN A 144 -0.58 1.18 11.70
CA GLN A 144 -0.27 0.36 12.88
C GLN A 144 0.90 -0.60 12.67
N ASP A 145 1.27 -0.90 11.42
CA ASP A 145 2.23 -1.97 11.09
C ASP A 145 3.56 -1.44 10.51
N ASN A 146 3.67 -0.12 10.28
CA ASN A 146 4.80 0.51 9.57
C ASN A 146 5.66 1.42 10.47
N ASP A 147 5.59 1.25 11.79
CA ASP A 147 6.44 1.93 12.78
C ASP A 147 7.65 1.05 13.16
#